data_AF-A0AA35LZG1-F1
#
_entry.id   AF-A0AA35LZG1-F1
#
_cell.length_a   1.000
_cell.length_b   1.000
_cell.length_c   1.000
_cell.angle_alpha   90.00
_cell.angle_beta   90.00
_cell.angle_gamma   90.00
#
_symmetry.space_group_name_H-M   'P 1'
#
loop_
_entity.id
_entity.type
_entity.pdbx_description
1 polymer ?
#
loop_
_entity_poly.entity_id
_entity_poly.type
_entity_poly.pdbx_seq_one_letter_code
_entity_poly.pdbx_strand_id
1 'polypeptide(L)'
;MAAPGSKTLHTLDGEWAMNKKLSESIDEVLRLQGLPYFARAAIKLASPSYTIRQSVFPSEDPDSKQETVTCVETVQRLSGIAETTDVRILDDKVLDEKTMFWGKTTKQHGWAQVNEFENEYLREGWLFDGKDSKLMVTYTENKDKGWKGTQVTGFRLVNDERYYCVRILVEKEEKSAVAQLVYDYVC
;
A
#
# COMPACT_ATOMS: atom_id res chain seq x y z
N MET A 1 -15.92 5.88 7.56
CA MET A 1 -16.24 5.31 8.88
C MET A 1 -15.18 4.29 9.23
N ALA A 2 -15.09 3.88 10.49
CA ALA A 2 -14.28 2.73 10.88
C ALA A 2 -14.63 1.50 10.01
N ALA A 3 -13.64 0.67 9.72
CA ALA A 3 -13.79 -0.53 8.93
C ALA A 3 -14.60 -1.59 9.70
N PRO A 4 -15.69 -2.12 9.13
CA PRO A 4 -16.47 -3.16 9.81
C PRO A 4 -15.64 -4.44 9.98
N GLY A 5 -15.91 -5.20 11.04
CA GLY A 5 -15.19 -6.44 11.34
C GLY A 5 -15.36 -7.55 10.29
N SER A 6 -16.33 -7.41 9.37
CA SER A 6 -16.49 -8.31 8.22
C SER A 6 -15.47 -8.09 7.11
N LYS A 7 -14.78 -6.94 7.08
CA LYS A 7 -13.74 -6.63 6.08
C LYS A 7 -12.38 -7.08 6.60
N THR A 8 -11.76 -8.02 5.91
CA THR A 8 -10.42 -8.55 6.17
C THR A 8 -9.51 -8.28 4.97
N LEU A 9 -8.21 -8.56 5.07
CA LEU A 9 -7.29 -8.44 3.93
C LEU A 9 -7.65 -9.36 2.74
N HIS A 10 -8.46 -10.39 2.97
CA HIS A 10 -8.98 -11.30 1.93
C HIS A 10 -10.40 -10.93 1.47
N THR A 11 -11.01 -9.88 2.02
CA THR A 11 -12.37 -9.41 1.70
C THR A 11 -12.45 -7.87 1.68
N LEU A 12 -11.44 -7.22 1.12
CA LEU A 12 -11.28 -5.77 1.02
C LEU A 12 -12.20 -5.08 0.00
N ASP A 13 -12.95 -5.83 -0.80
CA ASP A 13 -13.86 -5.27 -1.80
C ASP A 13 -14.73 -4.14 -1.22
N GLY A 14 -14.83 -3.02 -1.92
CA GLY A 14 -15.63 -1.88 -1.48
C GLY A 14 -14.99 -0.54 -1.77
N GLU A 15 -15.60 0.51 -1.25
CA GLU A 15 -15.14 1.88 -1.37
C GLU A 15 -14.46 2.37 -0.08
N TRP A 16 -13.28 2.94 -0.26
CA TRP A 16 -12.39 3.39 0.81
C TRP A 16 -11.95 4.83 0.53
N ALA A 17 -12.18 5.75 1.45
CA ALA A 17 -11.81 7.15 1.31
C ALA A 17 -10.62 7.47 2.22
N MET A 18 -9.56 8.11 1.69
CA MET A 18 -8.45 8.54 2.53
C MET A 18 -8.90 9.57 3.57
N ASN A 19 -8.65 9.27 4.85
CA ASN A 19 -8.87 10.19 5.95
C ASN A 19 -7.64 11.05 6.19
N LYS A 20 -7.61 12.26 5.60
CA LYS A 20 -6.48 13.20 5.75
C LYS A 20 -6.24 13.66 7.18
N LYS A 21 -7.25 13.66 8.05
CA LYS A 21 -7.10 14.10 9.44
C LYS A 21 -6.39 13.05 10.30
N LEU A 22 -6.62 11.78 9.99
CA LEU A 22 -6.00 10.64 10.68
C LEU A 22 -4.71 10.14 10.00
N SER A 23 -4.46 10.55 8.75
CA SER A 23 -3.25 10.23 8.03
C SER A 23 -2.10 11.17 8.40
N GLU A 24 -0.89 10.63 8.40
CA GLU A 24 0.34 11.39 8.57
C GLU A 24 0.74 12.10 7.27
N SER A 25 1.65 13.07 7.38
CA SER A 25 2.18 13.74 6.20
C SER A 25 3.14 12.82 5.44
N ILE A 26 2.88 12.63 4.16
CA ILE A 26 3.79 11.89 3.26
C ILE A 26 4.89 12.77 2.65
N ASP A 27 5.05 14.04 3.07
CA ASP A 27 5.97 14.97 2.42
C ASP A 27 7.40 14.48 2.35
N GLU A 28 7.88 13.94 3.48
CA GLU A 28 9.27 13.54 3.65
C GLU A 28 9.55 12.25 2.90
N VAL A 29 8.59 11.31 2.90
CA VAL A 29 8.56 10.13 2.03
C VAL A 29 8.73 10.55 0.57
N LEU A 30 7.89 11.47 0.08
CA LEU A 30 7.97 11.95 -1.30
C LEU A 30 9.28 12.72 -1.58
N ARG A 31 9.82 13.43 -0.57
CA ARG A 31 11.10 14.15 -0.67
C ARG A 31 12.25 13.19 -0.91
N LEU A 32 12.33 12.13 -0.10
CA LEU A 32 13.39 11.12 -0.21
C LEU A 32 13.32 10.37 -1.54
N GLN A 33 12.12 10.18 -2.09
CA GLN A 33 11.92 9.63 -3.44
C GLN A 33 12.35 10.59 -4.57
N GLY A 34 12.76 11.82 -4.24
CA GLY A 34 13.28 12.80 -5.17
C GLY A 34 12.21 13.57 -5.94
N LEU A 35 11.01 13.72 -5.39
CA LEU A 35 9.98 14.54 -6.02
C LEU A 35 10.22 16.04 -5.75
N PRO A 36 10.10 16.90 -6.78
CA PRO A 36 10.20 18.34 -6.59
C PRO A 36 9.01 18.87 -5.78
N TYR A 37 9.20 20.02 -5.12
CA TYR A 37 8.20 20.60 -4.21
C TYR A 37 6.79 20.73 -4.83
N PHE A 38 6.69 21.19 -6.07
CA PHE A 38 5.38 21.36 -6.74
C PHE A 38 4.64 20.03 -6.93
N ALA A 39 5.36 18.94 -7.26
CA ALA A 39 4.76 17.62 -7.39
C ALA A 39 4.30 17.09 -6.03
N ARG A 40 5.11 17.29 -4.98
CA ARG A 40 4.74 16.91 -3.61
C ARG A 40 3.51 17.68 -3.13
N ALA A 41 3.45 19.00 -3.39
CA ALA A 41 2.31 19.84 -3.07
C ALA A 41 1.03 19.36 -3.76
N ALA A 42 1.10 19.01 -5.05
CA ALA A 42 -0.04 18.45 -5.79
C ALA A 42 -0.53 17.13 -5.19
N ILE A 43 0.38 16.20 -4.87
CA ILE A 43 0.03 14.90 -4.28
C ILE A 43 -0.61 15.07 -2.89
N LYS A 44 -0.12 15.98 -2.04
CA LYS A 44 -0.74 16.24 -0.73
C LYS A 44 -2.15 16.78 -0.81
N LEU A 45 -2.44 17.58 -1.84
CA LEU A 45 -3.78 18.12 -2.05
C LEU A 45 -4.74 17.03 -2.54
N ALA A 46 -4.25 15.93 -3.11
CA ALA A 46 -5.08 14.77 -3.43
C ALA A 46 -5.60 14.08 -2.17
N SER A 47 -6.90 13.78 -2.14
CA SER A 47 -7.51 12.82 -1.20
C SER A 47 -8.05 11.68 -2.05
N PRO A 48 -7.25 10.67 -2.42
CA PRO A 48 -7.77 9.63 -3.28
C PRO A 48 -8.83 8.82 -2.53
N SER A 49 -9.91 8.51 -3.24
CA SER A 49 -10.82 7.43 -2.86
C SER A 49 -10.56 6.24 -3.76
N TYR A 50 -10.64 5.06 -3.18
CA TYR A 50 -10.36 3.79 -3.82
C TYR A 50 -11.62 2.95 -3.89
N THR A 51 -11.93 2.44 -5.07
CA THR A 51 -12.78 1.26 -5.19
C THR A 51 -11.86 0.05 -5.33
N ILE A 52 -11.88 -0.83 -4.33
CA ILE A 52 -11.07 -2.05 -4.32
C ILE A 52 -11.95 -3.21 -4.79
N ARG A 53 -11.38 -4.07 -5.64
CA ARG A 53 -11.92 -5.37 -6.01
C ARG A 53 -10.86 -6.45 -5.81
N GLN A 54 -11.25 -7.59 -5.28
CA GLN A 54 -10.36 -8.74 -5.11
C GLN A 54 -10.83 -9.93 -5.93
N SER A 55 -9.87 -10.64 -6.51
CA SER A 55 -10.10 -11.93 -7.13
C SER A 55 -9.00 -12.90 -6.74
N VAL A 56 -9.32 -14.19 -6.72
CA VAL A 56 -8.37 -15.26 -6.44
C VAL A 56 -8.44 -16.25 -7.59
N PHE A 57 -7.28 -16.60 -8.14
CA PHE A 57 -7.16 -17.55 -9.25
C PHE A 57 -5.97 -18.49 -9.04
N PRO A 58 -5.95 -19.66 -9.71
CA PRO A 58 -4.82 -20.57 -9.64
C PRO A 58 -3.51 -19.88 -10.06
N SER A 59 -2.40 -20.21 -9.41
CA SER A 59 -1.08 -19.76 -9.88
C SER A 59 -0.78 -20.36 -11.25
N GLU A 60 -0.44 -19.52 -12.22
CA GLU A 60 0.04 -19.95 -13.54
C GLU A 60 1.56 -20.23 -13.54
N ASP A 61 2.23 -19.92 -12.43
CA ASP A 61 3.65 -20.17 -12.28
C ASP A 61 3.91 -21.62 -11.84
N PRO A 62 4.55 -22.45 -12.68
CA PRO A 62 4.82 -23.85 -12.35
C PRO A 62 5.81 -24.03 -11.20
N ASP A 63 6.63 -23.01 -10.90
CA ASP A 63 7.62 -23.04 -9.82
C ASP A 63 7.10 -22.40 -8.53
N SER A 64 5.90 -21.83 -8.55
CA SER A 64 5.29 -21.20 -7.37
C SER A 64 4.87 -22.24 -6.34
N LYS A 65 5.16 -21.93 -5.08
CA LYS A 65 4.66 -22.70 -3.92
C LYS A 65 3.23 -22.32 -3.54
N GLN A 66 2.66 -21.30 -4.17
CA GLN A 66 1.29 -20.86 -3.94
C GLN A 66 0.37 -21.53 -4.97
N GLU A 67 -0.62 -22.30 -4.50
CA GLU A 67 -1.61 -22.91 -5.41
C GLU A 67 -2.55 -21.87 -6.03
N THR A 68 -2.81 -20.79 -5.31
CA THR A 68 -3.64 -19.67 -5.75
C THR A 68 -2.94 -18.35 -5.47
N VAL A 69 -3.24 -17.35 -6.29
CA VAL A 69 -2.73 -15.98 -6.16
C VAL A 69 -3.91 -15.03 -5.98
N THR A 70 -3.72 -14.03 -5.13
CA THR A 70 -4.71 -12.95 -4.92
C THR A 70 -4.37 -11.79 -5.83
N CYS A 71 -5.36 -11.28 -6.56
CA CYS A 71 -5.28 -10.04 -7.31
C CYS A 71 -6.15 -8.98 -6.62
N VAL A 72 -5.57 -7.80 -6.43
CA VAL A 72 -6.22 -6.62 -5.86
C VAL A 72 -6.21 -5.53 -6.91
N GLU A 73 -7.38 -5.25 -7.48
CA GLU A 73 -7.60 -4.13 -8.39
C GLU A 73 -8.07 -2.93 -7.57
N THR A 74 -7.36 -1.81 -7.69
CA THR A 74 -7.68 -0.56 -6.99
C THR A 74 -7.91 0.52 -8.02
N VAL A 75 -9.18 0.93 -8.14
CA VAL A 75 -9.58 2.05 -8.97
C VAL A 75 -9.49 3.31 -8.14
N GLN A 76 -8.59 4.21 -8.50
CA GLN A 76 -8.40 5.49 -7.81
C GLN A 76 -9.19 6.58 -8.53
N ARG A 77 -10.09 7.21 -7.78
CA ARG A 77 -10.83 8.39 -8.25
C ARG A 77 -10.23 9.64 -7.61
N LEU A 78 -9.64 10.48 -8.43
CA LEU A 78 -9.35 11.87 -8.07
C LEU A 78 -10.44 12.77 -8.65
N SER A 79 -11.03 13.63 -7.82
CA SER A 79 -12.01 14.62 -8.27
C SER A 79 -11.44 15.47 -9.41
N GLY A 80 -12.02 15.35 -10.61
CA GLY A 80 -11.65 16.16 -11.79
C GLY A 80 -10.46 15.65 -12.63
N ILE A 81 -9.93 14.45 -12.37
CA ILE A 81 -8.86 13.82 -13.14
C ILE A 81 -9.32 12.44 -13.64
N ALA A 82 -8.68 11.94 -14.71
CA ALA A 82 -8.86 10.58 -15.22
C ALA A 82 -8.74 9.54 -14.09
N GLU A 83 -9.69 8.60 -14.08
CA GLU A 83 -9.65 7.42 -13.24
C GLU A 83 -8.37 6.61 -13.55
N THR A 84 -7.64 6.20 -12.52
CA THR A 84 -6.44 5.37 -12.68
C THR A 84 -6.64 4.05 -11.97
N THR A 85 -6.35 2.94 -12.64
CA THR A 85 -6.44 1.60 -12.06
C THR A 85 -5.03 1.09 -11.73
N ASP A 86 -4.85 0.65 -10.49
CA ASP A 86 -3.66 -0.04 -10.00
C ASP A 86 -4.02 -1.53 -9.80
N VAL A 87 -3.30 -2.44 -10.45
CA VAL A 87 -3.55 -3.89 -10.35
C VAL A 87 -2.36 -4.54 -9.66
N ARG A 88 -2.59 -5.19 -8.52
CA ARG A 88 -1.56 -5.89 -7.75
C ARG A 88 -1.85 -7.37 -7.72
N ILE A 89 -0.95 -8.16 -8.29
CA ILE A 89 -0.96 -9.62 -8.18
C ILE A 89 0.02 -9.99 -7.05
N LEU A 90 -0.48 -10.63 -6.01
CA LEU A 90 0.30 -10.97 -4.82
C LEU A 90 1.03 -12.32 -5.01
N ASP A 91 1.92 -12.38 -6.00
CA ASP A 91 2.66 -13.58 -6.41
C ASP A 91 4.19 -13.48 -6.21
N ASP A 92 4.64 -12.42 -5.52
CA ASP A 92 6.05 -12.13 -5.24
C ASP A 92 6.93 -11.92 -6.48
N LYS A 93 6.34 -11.73 -7.66
CA LYS A 93 7.12 -11.41 -8.87
C LYS A 93 7.52 -9.95 -8.91
N VAL A 94 8.72 -9.74 -9.42
CA VAL A 94 9.24 -8.40 -9.68
C VAL A 94 8.82 -7.97 -11.09
N LEU A 95 8.18 -6.81 -11.18
CA LEU A 95 7.75 -6.20 -12.44
C LEU A 95 8.35 -4.80 -12.61
N ASP A 96 8.69 -4.46 -13.85
CA ASP A 96 9.07 -3.09 -14.24
C ASP A 96 7.81 -2.23 -14.35
N GLU A 97 7.84 -1.03 -13.78
CA GLU A 97 6.79 -0.04 -13.89
C GLU A 97 7.39 1.31 -14.28
N LYS A 98 6.66 2.08 -15.09
CA LYS A 98 7.02 3.47 -15.40
C LYS A 98 5.87 4.39 -15.03
N THR A 99 6.11 5.28 -14.07
CA THR A 99 5.10 6.25 -13.60
C THR A 99 5.53 7.68 -13.91
N MET A 100 4.54 8.59 -13.95
CA MET A 100 4.79 10.02 -14.23
C MET A 100 5.76 10.66 -13.23
N PHE A 101 5.59 10.41 -11.93
CA PHE A 101 6.38 11.08 -10.89
C PHE A 101 7.69 10.35 -10.54
N TRP A 102 7.70 9.02 -10.62
CA TRP A 102 8.86 8.23 -10.20
C TRP A 102 9.70 7.71 -11.38
N GLY A 103 9.23 7.83 -12.62
CA GLY A 103 9.97 7.29 -13.76
C GLY A 103 10.00 5.77 -13.72
N LYS A 104 11.14 5.15 -14.10
CA LYS A 104 11.29 3.69 -14.06
C LYS A 104 11.51 3.21 -12.62
N THR A 105 10.71 2.25 -12.20
CA THR A 105 10.82 1.56 -10.91
C THR A 105 10.61 0.06 -11.11
N THR A 106 11.07 -0.75 -10.17
CA THR A 106 10.60 -2.14 -10.02
C THR A 106 9.61 -2.21 -8.88
N LYS A 107 8.59 -3.05 -9.02
CA LYS A 107 7.60 -3.35 -7.98
C LYS A 107 7.53 -4.84 -7.73
N GLN A 108 7.21 -5.21 -6.50
CA GLN A 108 6.88 -6.58 -6.11
C GLN A 108 5.75 -6.51 -5.12
N HIS A 109 4.73 -7.34 -5.31
CA HIS A 109 3.58 -7.43 -4.40
C HIS A 109 3.44 -8.85 -3.87
N GLY A 110 3.08 -8.97 -2.61
CA GLY A 110 2.99 -10.29 -1.98
C GLY A 110 2.35 -10.25 -0.61
N TRP A 111 2.44 -11.39 0.05
CA TRP A 111 2.07 -11.55 1.45
C TRP A 111 3.33 -11.74 2.28
N ALA A 112 3.44 -11.01 3.38
CA ALA A 112 4.58 -11.13 4.30
C ALA A 112 4.10 -11.31 5.74
N GLN A 113 4.77 -12.17 6.49
CA GLN A 113 4.56 -12.30 7.94
C GLN A 113 5.14 -11.08 8.66
N VAL A 114 4.53 -10.68 9.77
CA VAL A 114 5.04 -9.55 10.58
C VAL A 114 6.50 -9.71 10.97
N ASN A 115 6.94 -10.93 11.31
CA ASN A 115 8.30 -11.18 11.77
C ASN A 115 9.36 -11.13 10.64
N GLU A 116 8.94 -11.08 9.38
CA GLU A 116 9.84 -10.92 8.22
C GLU A 116 10.33 -9.47 8.06
N PHE A 117 9.60 -8.49 8.60
CA PHE A 117 10.04 -7.09 8.52
C PHE A 117 11.13 -6.81 9.56
N GLU A 118 12.28 -6.32 9.12
CA GLU A 118 13.37 -5.92 10.04
C GLU A 118 13.02 -4.64 10.81
N ASN A 119 12.37 -3.70 10.13
CA ASN A 119 12.02 -2.40 10.69
C ASN A 119 10.79 -2.50 11.62
N GLU A 120 10.96 -2.07 12.88
CA GLU A 120 9.92 -2.12 13.92
C GLU A 120 8.65 -1.35 13.53
N TYR A 121 8.78 -0.19 12.88
CA TYR A 121 7.62 0.58 12.41
C TYR A 121 6.73 -0.24 11.45
N LEU A 122 7.29 -1.15 10.67
CA LEU A 122 6.48 -1.99 9.77
C LEU A 122 5.83 -3.17 10.47
N ARG A 123 6.29 -3.55 11.67
CA ARG A 123 5.81 -4.73 12.40
C ARG A 123 4.65 -4.48 13.36
N GLU A 124 4.62 -3.31 13.97
CA GLU A 124 3.82 -3.12 15.18
C GLU A 124 2.38 -2.71 14.92
N GLY A 125 1.47 -3.11 15.80
CA GLY A 125 0.12 -2.52 15.90
C GLY A 125 -0.86 -2.93 14.80
N TRP A 126 -0.60 -4.05 14.12
CA TRP A 126 -1.54 -4.65 13.18
C TRP A 126 -2.56 -5.54 13.88
N LEU A 127 -3.79 -5.51 13.37
CA LEU A 127 -4.87 -6.40 13.74
C LEU A 127 -4.92 -7.56 12.74
N PHE A 128 -5.12 -8.76 13.26
CA PHE A 128 -5.24 -9.97 12.45
C PHE A 128 -6.62 -10.58 12.63
N ASP A 129 -7.28 -10.84 11.51
CA ASP A 129 -8.57 -11.49 11.47
C ASP A 129 -8.33 -13.01 11.36
N GLY A 130 -8.07 -13.66 12.50
CA GLY A 130 -7.85 -15.11 12.58
C GLY A 130 -6.42 -15.51 12.95
N LYS A 131 -5.98 -16.70 12.46
CA LYS A 131 -4.66 -17.25 12.77
C LYS A 131 -3.57 -16.84 11.78
N ASP A 132 -3.93 -16.27 10.63
CA ASP A 132 -2.94 -15.85 9.64
C ASP A 132 -2.43 -14.44 9.98
N SER A 133 -1.15 -14.34 10.34
CA SER A 133 -0.46 -13.09 10.68
C SER A 133 0.20 -12.41 9.47
N LYS A 134 -0.30 -12.71 8.26
CA LYS A 134 0.19 -12.11 7.02
C LYS A 134 -0.43 -10.75 6.75
N LEU A 135 0.37 -9.90 6.12
CA LEU A 135 -0.01 -8.57 5.65
C LEU A 135 0.26 -8.47 4.15
N MET A 136 -0.50 -7.63 3.45
CA MET A 136 -0.17 -7.31 2.07
C MET A 136 1.03 -6.36 2.06
N VAL A 137 2.03 -6.69 1.27
CA VAL A 137 3.24 -5.87 1.11
C VAL A 137 3.44 -5.47 -0.34
N THR A 138 3.96 -4.27 -0.53
CA THR A 138 4.48 -3.78 -1.81
C THR A 138 5.87 -3.25 -1.61
N TYR A 139 6.83 -3.85 -2.29
CA TYR A 139 8.19 -3.33 -2.41
C TYR A 139 8.30 -2.52 -3.69
N THR A 140 8.99 -1.39 -3.64
CA THR A 140 9.27 -0.55 -4.80
C THR A 140 10.72 -0.11 -4.75
N GLU A 141 11.44 -0.22 -5.85
CA GLU A 141 12.82 0.25 -5.95
C GLU A 141 12.96 1.16 -7.16
N ASN A 142 13.66 2.28 -6.97
CA ASN A 142 14.11 3.13 -8.05
C ASN A 142 15.63 3.10 -8.09
N LYS A 143 16.19 2.28 -8.96
CA LYS A 143 17.64 2.09 -9.06
C LYS A 143 18.35 3.35 -9.53
N ASP A 144 17.72 4.13 -10.42
CA ASP A 144 18.29 5.37 -10.95
C ASP A 144 18.40 6.47 -9.89
N LYS A 145 17.42 6.56 -8.99
CA LYS A 145 17.36 7.56 -7.91
C LYS A 145 17.83 7.02 -6.55
N GLY A 146 18.18 5.74 -6.47
CA GLY A 146 18.80 5.09 -5.32
C GLY A 146 17.91 4.94 -4.08
N TRP A 147 16.59 4.83 -4.22
CA TRP A 147 15.68 4.67 -3.08
C TRP A 147 14.88 3.37 -3.16
N LYS A 148 14.58 2.82 -1.99
CA LYS A 148 13.69 1.67 -1.78
C LYS A 148 12.49 2.11 -0.96
N GLY A 149 11.33 1.56 -1.27
CA GLY A 149 10.07 1.82 -0.58
C GLY A 149 9.39 0.51 -0.22
N THR A 150 8.87 0.44 1.00
CA THR A 150 8.08 -0.67 1.48
C THR A 150 6.75 -0.13 1.96
N GLN A 151 5.66 -0.64 1.40
CA GLN A 151 4.31 -0.36 1.85
C GLN A 151 3.74 -1.63 2.47
N VAL A 152 3.36 -1.57 3.76
CA VAL A 152 2.69 -2.66 4.46
C VAL A 152 1.26 -2.23 4.73
N THR A 153 0.32 -3.08 4.34
CA THR A 153 -1.10 -2.76 4.34
C THR A 153 -1.88 -3.76 5.17
N GLY A 154 -2.75 -3.26 6.04
CA GLY A 154 -3.42 -4.05 7.07
C GLY A 154 -4.45 -3.24 7.84
N PHE A 155 -5.06 -3.86 8.85
CA PHE A 155 -5.96 -3.18 9.77
C PHE A 155 -5.24 -2.77 11.05
N ARG A 156 -5.60 -1.61 11.59
CA ARG A 156 -5.04 -1.08 12.85
C ARG A 156 -6.12 -0.42 13.69
N LEU A 157 -5.85 -0.27 14.98
CA LEU A 157 -6.58 0.68 15.83
C LEU A 157 -5.98 2.08 15.65
N VAL A 158 -6.84 3.05 15.36
CA VAL A 158 -6.53 4.48 15.35
C VAL A 158 -7.62 5.16 16.17
N ASN A 159 -7.25 5.79 17.29
CA ASN A 159 -8.20 6.31 18.28
C ASN A 159 -9.23 5.26 18.73
N ASP A 160 -8.75 4.06 19.04
CA ASP A 160 -9.56 2.89 19.46
C ASP A 160 -10.58 2.37 18.43
N GLU A 161 -10.58 2.91 17.21
CA GLU A 161 -11.41 2.45 16.10
C GLU A 161 -10.58 1.71 15.06
N ARG A 162 -11.17 0.70 14.42
CA ARG A 162 -10.51 -0.15 13.41
C ARG A 162 -10.49 0.56 12.05
N TYR A 163 -9.33 0.70 11.44
CA TYR A 163 -9.18 1.29 10.10
C TYR A 163 -8.30 0.45 9.19
N TYR A 164 -8.55 0.56 7.88
CA TYR A 164 -7.63 0.10 6.85
C TYR A 164 -6.49 1.11 6.73
N CYS A 165 -5.25 0.62 6.90
CA CYS A 165 -4.07 1.47 6.99
C CYS A 165 -2.97 0.98 6.05
N VAL A 166 -2.22 1.94 5.51
CA VAL A 166 -0.99 1.70 4.75
C VAL A 166 0.15 2.38 5.50
N ARG A 167 1.10 1.59 6.00
CA ARG A 167 2.37 2.12 6.52
C ARG A 167 3.41 2.10 5.41
N ILE A 168 4.06 3.23 5.22
CA ILE A 168 5.07 3.46 4.20
C ILE A 168 6.39 3.69 4.91
N LEU A 169 7.43 2.99 4.46
CA LEU A 169 8.84 3.26 4.75
C LEU A 169 9.54 3.54 3.43
N VAL A 170 10.31 4.62 3.35
CA VAL A 170 11.24 4.88 2.25
C VAL A 170 12.63 5.03 2.82
N GLU A 171 13.59 4.39 2.17
CA GLU A 171 15.00 4.39 2.53
C GLU A 171 15.83 4.84 1.32
N LYS A 172 16.76 5.75 1.57
CA LYS A 172 17.70 6.27 0.59
C LYS A 172 19.02 6.60 1.29
N GLU A 173 20.08 5.89 0.92
CA GLU A 173 21.38 5.98 1.59
C GLU A 173 21.22 5.75 3.11
N GLU A 174 21.69 6.67 3.96
CA GLU A 174 21.56 6.61 5.42
C GLU A 174 20.26 7.26 5.96
N LYS A 175 19.37 7.70 5.07
CA LYS A 175 18.14 8.40 5.44
C LYS A 175 16.93 7.50 5.26
N SER A 176 15.99 7.60 6.20
CA SER A 176 14.69 6.97 6.10
C SER A 176 13.58 7.96 6.44
N ALA A 177 12.39 7.72 5.88
CA ALA A 177 11.18 8.43 6.22
C ALA A 177 10.01 7.45 6.26
N VAL A 178 9.08 7.71 7.18
CA VAL A 178 7.87 6.92 7.35
C VAL A 178 6.63 7.79 7.25
N ALA A 179 5.52 7.18 6.88
CA ALA A 179 4.20 7.77 6.99
C ALA A 179 3.12 6.70 7.08
N GLN A 180 2.04 7.00 7.78
CA GLN A 180 0.83 6.17 7.83
C GLN A 180 -0.33 6.87 7.10
N LEU A 181 -0.95 6.15 6.17
CA LEU A 181 -2.21 6.55 5.55
C LEU A 181 -3.36 5.75 6.16
N VAL A 182 -4.46 6.43 6.45
CA VAL A 182 -5.66 5.86 7.07
C VAL A 182 -6.84 6.02 6.13
N TYR A 183 -7.63 4.96 5.95
CA TYR A 183 -8.78 4.94 5.05
C TYR A 183 -10.07 4.61 5.79
N ASP A 184 -11.04 5.48 5.59
CA ASP A 184 -12.43 5.28 5.97
C ASP A 184 -13.10 4.26 5.05
N TYR A 185 -13.83 3.30 5.61
CA TYR A 185 -14.78 2.50 4.84
C TYR A 185 -16.00 3.35 4.48
N VAL A 186 -16.48 3.20 3.25
CA VAL A 186 -17.64 3.91 2.70
C VAL A 186 -18.79 2.94 2.44
N CYS A 187 -18.60 1.94 1.57
CA CYS A 187 -19.60 0.91 1.24
C CYS A 187 -18.99 -0.36 0.63
#